data_AF-A0A2W7MT21-F1
#
_entry.id   AF-A0A2W7MT21-F1
#
_cell.length_a   1.000
_cell.length_b   1.000
_cell.length_c   1.000
_cell.angle_alpha   90.00
_cell.angle_beta   90.00
_cell.angle_gamma   90.00
#
_symmetry.space_group_name_H-M   'P 1'
#
loop_
_entity.id
_entity.type
_entity.pdbx_description
1 polymer ?
#
loop_
_entity_poly.entity_id
_entity_poly.type
_entity_poly.pdbx_seq_one_letter_code
_entity_poly.pdbx_strand_id
1 'polypeptide(L)'
;MSGLTVALVLIPEAIAFAMIAGLSPLTGLYAAFMMGFVTSIFGGRPGMISGATGAVAVVLVALAKSHGPEYIFATVVLAGMIQVLAGVLKLGKFIRLVPIL
;
A
#
# COMPACT_ATOMS: atom_id res chain seq x y z
N MET A 1 12.92 19.28 3.90
CA MET A 1 11.64 19.83 3.39
C MET A 1 10.78 18.78 2.68
N SER A 2 11.34 17.92 1.81
CA SER A 2 10.55 16.92 1.03
C SER A 2 9.66 15.97 1.86
N GLY A 3 10.12 15.45 3.00
CA GLY A 3 9.30 14.52 3.80
C GLY A 3 8.04 15.20 4.39
N LEU A 4 8.16 16.46 4.84
CA LEU A 4 7.06 17.20 5.44
C LEU A 4 6.00 17.56 4.39
N THR A 5 6.44 18.01 3.21
CA THR A 5 5.52 18.35 2.11
C THR A 5 4.73 17.14 1.65
N VAL A 6 5.37 15.97 1.58
CA VAL A 6 4.68 14.76 1.14
C VAL A 6 3.79 14.18 2.24
N ALA A 7 4.19 14.26 3.51
CA ALA A 7 3.33 13.87 4.62
C ALA A 7 2.01 14.65 4.62
N LEU A 8 2.05 15.97 4.38
CA LEU A 8 0.84 16.80 4.29
C LEU A 8 -0.07 16.41 3.13
N VAL A 9 0.49 15.96 2.00
CA VAL A 9 -0.28 15.46 0.84
C VAL A 9 -0.87 14.07 1.11
N LEU A 10 -0.16 13.19 1.83
CA LEU A 10 -0.62 11.83 2.10
C LEU A 10 -1.83 11.76 3.04
N ILE A 11 -1.99 12.72 3.95
CA ILE A 11 -3.08 12.71 4.94
C ILE A 11 -4.46 12.67 4.25
N PRO A 12 -4.84 13.64 3.39
CA PRO A 12 -6.14 13.59 2.71
C PRO A 12 -6.24 12.42 1.74
N GLU A 13 -5.14 12.02 1.08
CA GLU A 13 -5.11 10.91 0.13
C GLU A 13 -5.43 9.57 0.80
N ALA A 14 -4.77 9.28 1.92
CA ALA A 14 -4.98 8.05 2.68
C ALA A 14 -6.40 7.94 3.27
N ILE A 15 -6.95 9.08 3.74
CA ILE A 15 -8.33 9.16 4.22
C ILE A 15 -9.31 8.86 3.08
N ALA A 16 -9.14 9.50 1.92
CA ALA A 16 -10.02 9.32 0.77
C ALA A 16 -10.03 7.85 0.29
N PHE A 17 -8.85 7.22 0.17
CA PHE A 17 -8.76 5.82 -0.27
C PHE A 17 -9.38 4.83 0.72
N ALA A 18 -9.21 5.06 2.03
CA ALA A 18 -9.87 4.23 3.04
C ALA A 18 -11.40 4.32 2.94
N MET A 19 -11.93 5.54 2.79
CA MET A 19 -13.38 5.76 2.67
C MET A 19 -13.96 5.11 1.41
N ILE A 20 -13.26 5.18 0.27
CA ILE A 20 -13.70 4.53 -0.97
C ILE A 20 -13.77 3.00 -0.79
N ALA A 21 -12.82 2.41 -0.04
CA ALA A 21 -12.80 0.99 0.29
C ALA A 21 -13.79 0.58 1.41
N GLY A 22 -14.62 1.50 1.92
CA GLY A 22 -15.59 1.22 2.98
C GLY A 22 -14.96 1.03 4.36
N LEU A 23 -13.71 1.48 4.55
CA LEU A 23 -12.97 1.43 5.81
C LEU A 23 -13.07 2.76 6.57
N SER A 24 -12.77 2.73 7.86
CA SER A 24 -12.67 3.96 8.65
C SER A 24 -11.47 4.81 8.19
N PRO A 25 -11.58 6.16 8.19
CA PRO A 25 -10.47 7.07 7.84
C PRO A 25 -9.17 6.80 8.61
N LEU A 26 -9.30 6.41 9.88
CA LEU A 26 -8.16 6.08 10.73
C LEU A 26 -7.36 4.90 10.17
N THR A 27 -8.02 3.92 9.54
CA THR A 27 -7.34 2.77 8.93
C THR A 27 -6.38 3.22 7.82
N GLY A 28 -6.79 4.20 7.00
CA GLY A 28 -5.95 4.78 5.96
C GLY A 28 -4.71 5.48 6.54
N LEU A 29 -4.90 6.28 7.58
CA LEU A 29 -3.80 6.98 8.26
C LEU A 29 -2.82 6.00 8.92
N TYR A 30 -3.31 4.95 9.58
CA TYR A 30 -2.45 3.91 10.16
C TYR A 30 -1.67 3.17 9.08
N ALA A 31 -2.30 2.85 7.95
CA ALA A 31 -1.61 2.21 6.83
C ALA A 31 -0.52 3.11 6.23
N ALA A 32 -0.80 4.40 6.01
CA ALA A 32 0.17 5.35 5.48
C ALA A 32 1.36 5.54 6.43
N PHE A 33 1.10 5.70 7.75
CA PHE A 33 2.14 5.83 8.76
C PHE A 33 3.02 4.57 8.84
N MET A 34 2.40 3.39 8.93
CA MET A 34 3.14 2.13 9.03
C MET A 34 3.96 1.83 7.78
N MET A 35 3.41 2.08 6.59
CA MET A 35 4.16 1.93 5.35
C MET A 35 5.35 2.88 5.29
N GLY A 36 5.16 4.17 5.64
CA GLY A 36 6.27 5.13 5.69
C GLY A 36 7.36 4.73 6.68
N PHE A 37 6.97 4.27 7.88
CA PHE A 37 7.90 3.81 8.91
C PHE A 37 8.69 2.57 8.46
N VAL A 38 8.00 1.51 8.05
CA VAL A 38 8.64 0.26 7.62
C VAL A 38 9.56 0.48 6.42
N THR A 39 9.10 1.24 5.40
CA THR A 39 9.92 1.49 4.20
C THR A 39 11.07 2.46 4.44
N SER A 40 11.01 3.32 5.45
CA SER A 40 12.17 4.14 5.85
C SER A 40 13.33 3.31 6.39
N ILE A 41 13.05 2.16 7.02
CA ILE A 41 14.05 1.26 7.61
C ILE A 41 14.48 0.19 6.59
N PHE A 42 13.52 -0.41 5.89
CA PHE A 42 13.74 -1.60 5.05
C PHE A 42 13.66 -1.32 3.53
N GLY A 43 13.40 -0.08 3.12
CA GLY A 43 13.22 0.29 1.71
C GLY A 43 14.49 0.15 0.88
N GLY A 44 14.35 -0.38 -0.34
CA GLY A 44 15.49 -0.62 -1.25
C GLY A 44 15.97 0.61 -2.04
N ARG A 45 15.23 1.73 -2.00
CA ARG A 45 15.58 2.95 -2.75
C ARG A 45 15.31 4.21 -1.92
N PRO A 46 16.37 4.90 -1.46
CA PRO A 46 16.24 6.14 -0.72
C PRO A 46 15.45 7.21 -1.51
N GLY A 47 14.60 7.94 -0.81
CA GLY A 47 13.78 9.01 -1.39
C GLY A 47 12.49 8.55 -2.09
N MET A 48 12.23 7.24 -2.19
CA MET A 48 10.90 6.75 -2.60
C MET A 48 9.94 6.75 -1.43
N ILE A 49 8.70 7.18 -1.68
CA ILE A 49 7.64 7.27 -0.68
C ILE A 49 6.67 6.13 -0.91
N SER A 50 6.38 5.39 0.15
CA SER A 50 5.43 4.28 0.15
C SER A 50 4.28 4.60 1.09
N GLY A 51 3.05 4.44 0.62
CA GLY A 51 1.85 4.78 1.36
C GLY A 51 0.59 4.24 0.68
N ALA A 52 -0.55 4.84 0.99
CA ALA A 52 -1.82 4.50 0.37
C ALA A 52 -1.84 4.97 -1.10
N THR A 53 -2.26 4.09 -2.03
CA THR A 53 -2.37 4.42 -3.46
C THR A 53 -3.72 4.01 -4.01
N GLY A 54 -4.19 4.73 -5.04
CA GLY A 54 -5.47 4.44 -5.70
C GLY A 54 -5.53 3.04 -6.31
N ALA A 55 -4.41 2.54 -6.85
CA ALA A 55 -4.33 1.20 -7.42
C ALA A 55 -4.68 0.10 -6.40
N VAL A 56 -4.14 0.20 -5.18
CA VAL A 56 -4.47 -0.74 -4.10
C VAL A 56 -5.90 -0.52 -3.60
N ALA A 57 -6.34 0.74 -3.46
CA ALA A 57 -7.68 1.06 -3.00
C ALA A 57 -8.76 0.43 -3.89
N VAL A 58 -8.63 0.51 -5.22
CA VAL A 58 -9.58 -0.09 -6.17
C VAL A 58 -9.68 -1.61 -5.99
N VAL A 59 -8.55 -2.30 -5.78
CA VAL A 59 -8.53 -3.75 -5.52
C VAL A 59 -9.22 -4.07 -4.18
N LEU A 60 -8.94 -3.30 -3.13
CA LEU A 60 -9.58 -3.48 -1.82
C LEU A 60 -11.08 -3.25 -1.86
N VAL A 61 -11.56 -2.29 -2.65
CA VAL A 61 -13.00 -2.05 -2.88
C VAL A 61 -13.65 -3.28 -3.50
N ALA A 62 -13.03 -3.85 -4.54
CA ALA A 62 -13.54 -5.04 -5.20
C ALA A 62 -13.57 -6.25 -4.26
N LEU A 63 -12.54 -6.41 -3.42
CA LEU A 63 -12.49 -7.44 -2.39
C LEU A 63 -13.58 -7.25 -1.33
N ALA A 64 -13.71 -6.03 -0.78
CA ALA A 64 -14.70 -5.71 0.24
C ALA A 64 -16.13 -6.01 -0.24
N LYS A 65 -16.42 -5.69 -1.50
CA LYS A 65 -17.72 -5.98 -2.13
C LYS A 65 -17.99 -7.46 -2.34
N SER A 66 -16.96 -8.27 -2.54
CA SER A 66 -17.11 -9.69 -2.87
C SER A 66 -17.06 -10.61 -1.65
N HIS A 67 -16.23 -10.29 -0.64
CA HIS A 67 -15.97 -11.17 0.51
C HIS A 67 -16.24 -10.50 1.88
N GLY A 68 -16.45 -9.18 1.90
CA GLY A 68 -16.58 -8.40 3.13
C GLY A 68 -15.29 -7.66 3.53
N PRO A 69 -15.40 -6.52 4.24
CA PRO A 69 -14.26 -5.71 4.65
C PRO A 69 -13.34 -6.42 5.66
N GLU A 70 -13.83 -7.44 6.37
CA GLU A 70 -13.08 -8.20 7.37
C GLU A 70 -11.90 -8.96 6.74
N TYR A 71 -12.02 -9.35 5.46
CA TYR A 71 -10.97 -10.06 4.72
C TYR A 71 -9.84 -9.17 4.23
N ILE A 72 -9.99 -7.84 4.30
CA ILE A 72 -8.97 -6.89 3.85
C ILE A 72 -7.68 -7.08 4.64
N PHE A 73 -7.77 -7.19 5.96
CA PHE A 73 -6.59 -7.34 6.81
C PHE A 73 -5.82 -8.63 6.47
N ALA A 74 -6.52 -9.77 6.39
CA ALA A 74 -5.92 -11.05 6.02
C ALA A 74 -5.26 -10.99 4.63
N THR A 75 -5.91 -10.33 3.66
CA THR A 75 -5.37 -10.18 2.31
C THR A 75 -4.13 -9.31 2.26
N VAL A 76 -4.08 -8.21 3.01
CA VAL A 76 -2.89 -7.34 3.10
C VAL A 76 -1.71 -8.08 3.73
N VAL A 77 -1.95 -8.85 4.80
CA VAL A 77 -0.92 -9.68 5.42
C VAL A 77 -0.39 -10.72 4.44
N LEU A 78 -1.29 -11.42 3.72
CA LEU A 78 -0.92 -12.38 2.69
C LEU A 78 -0.11 -11.74 1.56
N ALA A 79 -0.54 -10.57 1.07
CA ALA A 79 0.18 -9.82 0.05
C ALA A 79 1.59 -9.43 0.52
N GLY A 80 1.74 -8.98 1.77
CA GLY A 80 3.03 -8.69 2.39
C GLY A 80 3.95 -9.92 2.44
N MET A 81 3.41 -11.08 2.83
CA MET A 81 4.18 -12.34 2.82
C MET A 81 4.66 -12.69 1.40
N ILE A 82 3.78 -12.57 0.40
CA ILE A 82 4.13 -12.80 -1.00
C ILE A 82 5.21 -11.82 -1.47
N GLN A 83 5.12 -10.54 -1.09
CA GLN A 83 6.13 -9.53 -1.42
C GLN A 83 7.50 -9.86 -0.81
N VAL A 84 7.53 -10.29 0.46
CA VAL A 84 8.79 -10.71 1.13
C VAL A 84 9.38 -11.93 0.43
N LEU A 85 8.57 -12.94 0.11
CA LEU A 85 9.02 -14.13 -0.63
C LEU A 85 9.57 -13.76 -2.01
N ALA A 86 8.88 -12.90 -2.74
CA ALA A 86 9.35 -12.41 -4.05
C ALA A 86 10.68 -11.64 -3.94
N GLY A 87 10.87 -10.89 -2.85
CA GLY A 87 12.13 -10.22 -2.52
C GLY A 87 13.27 -11.19 -2.25
N VAL A 88 13.06 -12.20 -1.40
CA VAL A 88 14.06 -13.24 -1.06
C VAL A 88 14.45 -14.05 -2.29
N LEU A 89 13.48 -14.41 -3.14
CA LEU A 89 13.70 -15.16 -4.37
C LEU A 89 14.25 -14.28 -5.53
N LYS A 90 14.49 -12.98 -5.30
CA LYS A 90 15.00 -12.02 -6.29
C LYS A 90 14.16 -11.98 -7.59
N LEU A 91 12.84 -12.10 -7.46
CA LEU A 91 11.91 -12.12 -8.60
C LEU A 91 11.70 -10.74 -9.24
N GLY A 92 12.22 -9.67 -8.65
CA GLY A 92 12.07 -8.30 -9.17
C GLY A 92 12.56 -8.09 -10.61
N LYS A 93 13.48 -8.93 -11.12
CA LYS A 93 13.95 -8.87 -12.52
C LYS A 93 12.85 -9.19 -13.55
N PHE A 94 11.84 -9.97 -13.16
CA PHE A 94 10.76 -10.40 -14.04
C PHE A 94 9.72 -9.30 -14.30
N ILE A 95 9.75 -8.19 -13.56
CA ILE A 95 8.86 -7.05 -13.82
C ILE A 95 9.04 -6.49 -15.24
N ARG A 96 10.22 -6.67 -15.84
CA ARG A 96 10.53 -6.26 -17.22
C ARG A 96 9.72 -7.04 -18.27
N LEU A 97 9.10 -8.15 -17.90
CA LEU A 97 8.27 -8.96 -18.80
C LEU A 97 6.80 -8.51 -18.80
N VAL A 98 6.40 -7.66 -17.84
CA VAL A 98 5.02 -7.15 -17.80
C VAL A 98 4.84 -6.11 -18.91
N PRO A 99 3.90 -6.32 -19.85
CA PRO A 99 3.68 -5.39 -20.94
C PRO A 99 3.05 -4.10 -20.41
N ILE A 100 3.57 -2.96 -20.85
CA ILE A 100 3.04 -1.63 -20.55
C ILE A 100 2.07 -1.31 -21.69
N LEU A 101 0.87 -1.87 -21.62
CA LEU A 101 -0.22 -1.66 -22.58
C LEU A 101 -1.14 -0.54 -22.13
#